data_AF-A0A931AE52-F1
#
_entry.id   AF-A0A931AE52-F1
#
_cell.length_a   1.000
_cell.length_b   1.000
_cell.length_c   1.000
_cell.angle_alpha   90.00
_cell.angle_beta   90.00
_cell.angle_gamma   90.00
#
_symmetry.space_group_name_H-M   'P 1'
#
loop_
_entity.id
_entity.type
_entity.pdbx_description
1 polymer ?
#
loop_
_entity_poly.entity_id
_entity_poly.type
_entity_poly.pdbx_seq_one_letter_code
_entity_poly.pdbx_strand_id
1 'polypeptide(L)'
;MDSASLAAAGLLEGLGRASEIFAELRHPFVRSERFSTFFPPAGARVGVCFILPDGREVRFEVSIAADGGAFHIAGSIFAEDDALLELPRQSVPDIHDGLAVLDDYAGEVAAPAGRLIDGLLDDIV
;
A
#
# COMPACT_ATOMS: atom_id res chain seq x y z
N MET A 1 -28.24 -11.02 4.05
CA MET A 1 -27.07 -10.30 3.52
C MET A 1 -26.71 -10.97 2.21
N ASP A 2 -26.53 -10.20 1.13
CA ASP A 2 -26.16 -10.77 -0.17
C ASP A 2 -24.63 -10.98 -0.28
N SER A 3 -24.21 -11.76 -1.27
CA SER A 3 -22.78 -12.09 -1.48
C SER A 3 -21.93 -10.88 -1.80
N ALA A 4 -22.50 -9.84 -2.43
CA ALA A 4 -21.80 -8.61 -2.76
C ALA A 4 -21.49 -7.80 -1.49
N SER A 5 -22.43 -7.73 -0.55
CA SER A 5 -22.25 -7.08 0.75
C SER A 5 -21.16 -7.76 1.59
N LEU A 6 -21.09 -9.10 1.55
CA LEU A 6 -20.03 -9.86 2.22
C LEU A 6 -18.65 -9.55 1.62
N ALA A 7 -18.55 -9.53 0.29
CA ALA A 7 -17.30 -9.19 -0.39
C ALA A 7 -16.85 -7.76 -0.07
N ALA A 8 -17.78 -6.80 -0.03
CA ALA A 8 -17.48 -5.42 0.35
C ALA A 8 -16.99 -5.30 1.81
N ALA A 9 -17.62 -6.04 2.73
CA ALA A 9 -17.17 -6.08 4.13
C ALA A 9 -15.75 -6.67 4.25
N GLY A 10 -15.48 -7.78 3.55
CA GLY A 10 -14.15 -8.38 3.52
C GLY A 10 -13.09 -7.45 2.93
N LEU A 11 -13.43 -6.70 1.88
CA LEU A 11 -12.55 -5.69 1.30
C LEU A 11 -12.21 -4.58 2.29
N LEU A 12 -13.22 -4.03 2.98
CA LEU A 12 -13.00 -2.99 4.00
C LEU A 12 -12.12 -3.51 5.15
N GLU A 13 -12.32 -4.76 5.55
CA GLU A 13 -11.52 -5.39 6.59
C GLU A 13 -10.05 -5.54 6.15
N GLY A 14 -9.80 -6.04 4.94
CA GLY A 14 -8.43 -6.17 4.40
C GLY A 14 -7.73 -4.82 4.22
N LEU A 15 -8.43 -3.82 3.69
CA LEU A 15 -7.89 -2.45 3.60
C LEU A 15 -7.61 -1.85 4.99
N GLY A 16 -8.45 -2.17 5.98
CA GLY A 16 -8.24 -1.81 7.39
C GLY A 16 -6.95 -2.40 7.95
N ARG A 17 -6.74 -3.71 7.79
CA ARG A 17 -5.51 -4.40 8.23
C ARG A 17 -4.26 -3.83 7.56
N ALA A 18 -4.29 -3.64 6.24
CA ALA A 18 -3.18 -3.02 5.52
C ALA A 18 -2.91 -1.59 6.03
N SER A 19 -3.95 -0.80 6.32
CA SER A 19 -3.78 0.52 6.92
C SER A 19 -3.20 0.46 8.33
N GLU A 20 -3.48 -0.58 9.12
CA GLU A 20 -2.90 -0.77 10.46
C GLU A 20 -1.42 -1.08 10.37
N ILE A 21 -1.01 -1.97 9.46
CA ILE A 21 0.41 -2.26 9.17
C ILE A 21 1.16 -0.96 8.86
N PHE A 22 0.61 -0.12 7.97
CA PHE A 22 1.24 1.15 7.64
C PHE A 22 1.19 2.18 8.77
N ALA A 23 0.25 2.08 9.71
CA ALA A 23 0.19 2.97 10.88
C ALA A 23 1.29 2.69 11.91
N GLU A 24 1.85 1.49 11.90
CA GLU A 24 3.01 1.12 12.72
C GLU A 24 4.31 1.71 12.18
N LEU A 25 4.35 2.08 10.90
CA LEU A 25 5.50 2.71 10.28
C LEU A 25 5.68 4.14 10.82
N ARG A 26 6.72 4.31 11.64
CA ARG A 26 7.11 5.58 12.24
C ARG A 26 8.60 5.75 12.15
N HIS A 27 9.02 6.99 11.95
CA HIS A 27 10.43 7.36 11.97
C HIS A 27 10.63 8.56 12.90
N PRO A 28 11.67 8.59 13.75
CA PRO A 28 11.90 9.69 14.70
C PRO A 28 12.09 11.07 14.05
N PHE A 29 12.60 11.11 12.83
CA PHE A 29 13.06 12.34 12.18
C PHE A 29 12.21 12.82 11.00
N VAL A 30 11.28 12.00 10.51
CA VAL A 30 10.39 12.38 9.40
C VAL A 30 8.94 12.18 9.79
N ARG A 31 8.10 13.12 9.35
CA ARG A 31 6.66 13.02 9.54
C ARG A 31 6.09 12.03 8.54
N SER A 32 5.02 11.36 8.93
CA SER A 32 4.24 10.50 8.06
C SER A 32 2.77 10.83 8.11
N GLU A 33 2.10 10.68 6.97
CA GLU A 33 0.65 10.80 6.82
C GLU A 33 0.10 9.54 6.15
N ARG A 34 -0.93 8.96 6.76
CA ARG A 34 -1.64 7.82 6.17
C ARG A 34 -2.63 8.33 5.15
N PHE A 35 -2.83 7.57 4.08
CA PHE A 35 -3.84 7.89 3.10
C PHE A 35 -4.64 6.66 2.69
N SER A 36 -5.83 6.93 2.17
CA SER A 36 -6.70 5.94 1.55
C SER A 36 -7.46 6.64 0.43
N THR A 37 -7.44 6.07 -0.77
CA THR A 37 -8.05 6.68 -1.95
C THR A 37 -8.75 5.62 -2.79
N PHE A 38 -9.82 6.03 -3.45
CA PHE A 38 -10.46 5.23 -4.49
C PHE A 38 -10.03 5.77 -5.86
N PHE A 39 -9.82 4.86 -6.82
CA PHE A 39 -9.45 5.22 -8.18
C PHE A 39 -10.27 4.43 -9.21
N PRO A 40 -10.56 5.02 -10.39
CA PRO A 40 -11.29 4.33 -11.45
C PRO A 40 -10.53 3.09 -11.99
N PRO A 41 -11.25 2.09 -12.54
CA PRO A 41 -12.71 1.98 -12.61
C PRO A 41 -13.35 1.46 -11.30
N ALA A 42 -12.64 0.64 -10.53
CA ALA A 42 -13.11 0.05 -9.27
C ALA A 42 -11.93 -0.35 -8.39
N GLY A 43 -11.10 0.64 -8.03
CA GLY A 43 -9.87 0.44 -7.26
C GLY A 43 -9.86 1.17 -5.92
N ALA A 44 -9.14 0.59 -4.97
CA ALA A 44 -8.82 1.19 -3.69
C ALA A 44 -7.32 1.07 -3.43
N ARG A 45 -6.74 2.11 -2.81
CA ARG A 45 -5.34 2.17 -2.42
C ARG A 45 -5.24 2.65 -0.99
N VAL A 46 -4.35 2.04 -0.22
CA VAL A 46 -4.00 2.46 1.14
C VAL A 46 -2.48 2.51 1.26
N GLY A 47 -2.00 3.42 2.09
CA GLY A 47 -0.57 3.64 2.23
C GLY A 47 -0.21 4.65 3.30
N VAL A 48 1.08 4.91 3.39
CA VAL A 48 1.67 5.97 4.19
C VAL A 48 2.67 6.75 3.35
N CYS A 49 2.65 8.07 3.49
CA CYS A 49 3.58 8.99 2.85
C CYS A 49 4.50 9.60 3.91
N PHE A 50 5.80 9.47 3.73
CA PHE A 50 6.81 10.16 4.52
C PHE A 50 7.29 11.40 3.78
N ILE A 51 7.43 12.51 4.49
CA ILE A 51 8.01 13.74 3.93
C ILE A 51 9.43 13.88 4.45
N LEU A 52 10.42 13.76 3.57
CA LEU A 52 11.84 13.90 3.89
C LEU A 52 12.21 15.37 4.15
N PRO A 53 13.34 15.67 4.82
CA PRO A 53 13.76 17.05 5.12
C PRO A 53 14.00 17.94 3.90
N ASP A 54 14.33 17.35 2.76
CA ASP A 54 14.50 18.04 1.47
C ASP A 54 13.19 18.27 0.72
N GLY A 55 12.06 17.83 1.30
CA GLY A 55 10.72 17.98 0.75
C GLY A 55 10.26 16.79 -0.10
N ARG A 56 11.10 15.78 -0.35
CA ARG A 56 10.69 14.60 -1.13
C ARG A 56 9.64 13.77 -0.42
N GLU A 57 8.66 13.30 -1.17
CA GLU A 57 7.62 12.37 -0.73
C GLU A 57 8.05 10.91 -0.96
N VAL A 58 8.05 10.09 0.09
CA VAL A 58 8.28 8.65 -0.01
C VAL A 58 7.00 7.91 0.36
N ARG A 59 6.37 7.28 -0.64
CA ARG A 59 5.07 6.60 -0.52
C ARG A 59 5.23 5.10 -0.48
N PHE A 60 4.71 4.49 0.57
CA PHE A 60 4.54 3.05 0.74
C PHE A 60 3.06 2.74 0.53
N GLU A 61 2.73 1.91 -0.44
CA GLU A 61 1.32 1.67 -0.79
C GLU A 61 1.04 0.26 -1.28
N VAL A 62 -0.18 -0.20 -1.01
CA VAL A 62 -0.80 -1.33 -1.69
C VAL A 62 -2.14 -0.93 -2.29
N SER A 63 -2.54 -1.61 -3.34
CA SER A 63 -3.81 -1.38 -3.99
C SER A 63 -4.44 -2.67 -4.49
N ILE A 64 -5.77 -2.64 -4.56
CA ILE A 64 -6.59 -3.67 -5.19
C ILE A 64 -7.59 -3.00 -6.14
N ALA A 65 -7.74 -3.53 -7.35
CA ALA A 65 -8.70 -3.04 -8.33
C ALA A 65 -9.40 -4.17 -9.07
N ALA A 66 -10.71 -4.03 -9.27
CA ALA A 66 -11.47 -4.97 -10.09
C ALA A 66 -11.52 -4.46 -11.54
N ASP A 67 -11.01 -5.27 -12.47
CA ASP A 67 -11.08 -5.01 -13.92
C ASP A 67 -11.06 -6.34 -14.70
N GLY A 68 -11.69 -6.37 -15.87
CA GLY A 68 -11.66 -7.53 -16.77
C GLY A 68 -12.16 -8.87 -16.16
N GLY A 69 -12.96 -8.82 -15.09
CA GLY A 69 -13.41 -10.02 -14.38
C GLY A 69 -12.39 -10.63 -13.41
N ALA A 70 -11.37 -9.86 -13.02
CA ALA A 70 -10.37 -10.25 -12.02
C ALA A 70 -10.11 -9.11 -11.03
N PHE A 71 -9.48 -9.47 -9.91
CA PHE A 71 -8.90 -8.55 -8.94
C PHE A 71 -7.40 -8.44 -9.18
N HIS A 72 -6.93 -7.22 -9.30
CA HIS A 72 -5.55 -6.86 -9.54
C HIS A 72 -4.93 -6.24 -8.31
N ILE A 73 -3.84 -6.84 -7.82
CA ILE A 73 -3.17 -6.42 -6.60
C ILE A 73 -1.78 -5.91 -6.98
N ALA A 74 -1.41 -4.77 -6.41
CA ALA A 74 -0.10 -4.17 -6.57
C ALA A 74 0.41 -3.64 -5.22
N GLY A 75 1.72 -3.68 -5.03
CA GLY A 75 2.41 -3.12 -3.88
C GLY A 75 3.69 -2.44 -4.32
N SER A 76 3.97 -1.26 -3.79
CA SER A 76 5.06 -0.43 -4.27
C SER A 76 5.57 0.56 -3.23
N ILE A 77 6.82 0.98 -3.43
CA ILE A 77 7.46 2.09 -2.72
C ILE A 77 7.98 3.06 -3.78
N PHE A 78 7.53 4.32 -3.70
CA PHE A 78 7.98 5.40 -4.57
C PHE A 78 8.65 6.49 -3.76
N ALA A 79 9.72 7.08 -4.31
CA ALA A 79 10.20 8.39 -3.88
C ALA A 79 9.93 9.37 -5.03
N GLU A 80 8.97 10.28 -4.85
CA GLU A 80 8.42 11.11 -5.93
C GLU A 80 7.89 10.23 -7.09
N ASP A 81 8.59 10.26 -8.24
CA ASP A 81 8.32 9.49 -9.45
C ASP A 81 9.23 8.25 -9.61
N ASP A 82 10.21 8.07 -8.72
CA ASP A 82 11.17 6.97 -8.79
C ASP A 82 10.67 5.76 -8.01
N ALA A 83 10.52 4.63 -8.72
CA ALA A 83 10.20 3.34 -8.13
C ALA A 83 11.40 2.79 -7.34
N LEU A 84 11.27 2.71 -6.03
CA LEU A 84 12.26 2.07 -5.14
C LEU A 84 11.97 0.57 -4.97
N LEU A 85 10.69 0.20 -5.04
CA LEU A 85 10.21 -1.17 -5.02
C LEU A 85 8.89 -1.25 -5.81
N GLU A 86 8.79 -2.21 -6.72
CA GLU A 86 7.52 -2.58 -7.35
C GLU A 86 7.39 -4.10 -7.26
N LEU A 87 6.40 -4.56 -6.50
CA LEU A 87 6.08 -5.98 -6.43
C LEU A 87 5.40 -6.42 -7.74
N PRO A 88 5.63 -7.66 -8.21
CA PRO A 88 4.98 -8.16 -9.40
C PRO A 88 3.46 -8.07 -9.29
N ARG A 89 2.78 -7.40 -10.22
CA ARG A 89 1.31 -7.31 -10.19
C ARG A 89 0.68 -8.72 -10.21
N GLN A 90 -0.18 -9.01 -9.23
CA GLN A 90 -0.95 -10.25 -9.18
C GLN A 90 -2.36 -10.02 -9.73
N SER A 91 -2.91 -11.04 -10.38
CA SER A 91 -4.28 -11.02 -10.89
C SER A 91 -4.98 -12.32 -10.56
N VAL A 92 -6.08 -12.25 -9.83
CA VAL A 92 -6.82 -13.42 -9.33
C VAL A 92 -8.31 -13.26 -9.59
N PRO A 93 -9.05 -14.35 -9.86
CA PRO A 93 -10.48 -14.27 -10.17
C PRO A 93 -11.33 -14.07 -8.91
N ASP A 94 -10.83 -14.45 -7.73
CA ASP A 94 -11.56 -14.44 -6.47
C ASP A 94 -11.07 -13.32 -5.53
N ILE A 95 -12.01 -12.70 -4.82
CA ILE A 95 -11.71 -11.59 -3.91
C ILE A 95 -10.94 -12.06 -2.67
N HIS A 96 -11.21 -13.25 -2.14
CA HIS A 96 -10.54 -13.74 -0.94
C HIS A 96 -9.07 -14.04 -1.22
N ASP A 97 -8.76 -14.64 -2.37
CA ASP A 97 -7.39 -14.80 -2.85
C ASP A 97 -6.72 -13.43 -3.03
N GLY A 98 -7.45 -12.46 -3.57
CA GLY A 98 -6.94 -11.09 -3.74
C GLY A 98 -6.62 -10.39 -2.43
N LEU A 99 -7.43 -10.60 -1.41
CA LEU A 99 -7.19 -10.05 -0.08
C LEU A 99 -6.02 -10.72 0.64
N ALA A 100 -5.81 -12.02 0.45
CA ALA A 100 -4.63 -12.69 0.98
C ALA A 100 -3.34 -12.10 0.37
N VAL A 101 -3.31 -11.91 -0.95
CA VAL A 101 -2.18 -11.26 -1.63
C VAL A 101 -1.99 -9.81 -1.16
N LEU A 102 -3.09 -9.07 -0.94
CA LEU A 102 -3.03 -7.70 -0.46
C LEU A 102 -2.36 -7.62 0.93
N ASP A 103 -2.73 -8.53 1.84
CA ASP A 103 -2.13 -8.61 3.19
C ASP A 103 -0.63 -8.97 3.11
N ASP A 104 -0.26 -9.94 2.27
CA ASP A 104 1.15 -10.30 2.03
C ASP A 104 1.94 -9.10 1.49
N TYR A 105 1.38 -8.40 0.51
CA TYR A 105 2.03 -7.23 -0.11
C TYR A 105 2.17 -6.07 0.86
N ALA A 106 1.21 -5.86 1.76
CA ALA A 106 1.32 -4.84 2.80
C ALA A 106 2.51 -5.13 3.72
N GLY A 107 2.72 -6.40 4.09
CA GLY A 107 3.88 -6.84 4.85
C GLY A 107 5.20 -6.65 4.11
N GLU A 108 5.27 -7.06 2.84
CA GLU A 108 6.48 -6.92 2.01
C GLU A 108 6.87 -5.46 1.75
N VAL A 109 5.88 -4.59 1.51
CA VAL A 109 6.08 -3.15 1.33
C VAL A 109 6.51 -2.49 2.64
N ALA A 110 5.94 -2.89 3.78
CA ALA A 110 6.28 -2.32 5.08
C ALA A 110 7.65 -2.76 5.61
N ALA A 111 8.06 -4.01 5.35
CA ALA A 111 9.29 -4.59 5.86
C ALA A 111 10.57 -3.75 5.64
N PRO A 112 10.81 -3.15 4.46
CA PRO A 112 12.01 -2.32 4.24
C PRO A 112 11.91 -0.89 4.78
N ALA A 113 10.78 -0.44 5.33
CA ALA A 113 10.52 0.98 5.55
C ALA A 113 11.58 1.70 6.39
N GLY A 114 11.94 1.15 7.55
CA GLY A 114 12.95 1.77 8.43
C GLY A 114 14.29 1.97 7.73
N ARG A 115 14.89 0.86 7.26
CA ARG A 115 16.20 0.89 6.57
C ARG A 115 16.22 1.75 5.31
N LEU A 116 15.10 1.81 4.59
CA LEU A 116 15.00 2.58 3.35
C LEU A 116 14.94 4.08 3.66
N ILE A 117 14.14 4.48 4.65
CA ILE A 117 14.08 5.88 5.10
C ILE A 117 15.42 6.31 5.68
N ASP A 118 16.08 5.48 6.51
CA ASP A 118 17.43 5.77 7.02
C ASP A 118 18.42 6.04 5.87
N GLY A 119 18.47 5.16 4.87
CA GLY A 119 19.36 5.33 3.72
C GLY A 119 19.07 6.60 2.91
N LEU A 120 17.80 6.92 2.68
CA LEU A 120 17.43 8.16 1.98
C LEU A 120 17.76 9.43 2.77
N LEU A 121 17.75 9.35 4.11
CA LEU A 121 18.15 10.47 4.98
C LEU A 121 19.66 10.66 4.97
N ASP A 122 20.44 9.58 4.98
CA ASP A 122 21.90 9.64 4.89
C ASP A 122 22.36 10.29 3.58
N ASP A 123 21.64 10.08 2.47
CA ASP A 123 21.95 10.71 1.18
C ASP A 123 21.72 12.24 1.13
N ILE A 124 20.99 12.80 2.11
CA ILE A 124 20.70 14.24 2.18
C ILE A 124 21.81 15.00 2.94
N VAL A 125 22.54 14.31 3.83
CA VAL A 125 23.50 14.90 4.79
C VAL A 125 24.88 15.16 4.16
#